data_AF-A0A4Q0U1Z9-F1
#
_entry.id   AF-A0A4Q0U1Z9-F1
#
_cell.length_a   1.000
_cell.length_b   1.000
_cell.length_c   1.000
_cell.angle_alpha   90.00
_cell.angle_beta   90.00
_cell.angle_gamma   90.00
#
_symmetry.space_group_name_H-M   'P 1'
#
loop_
_entity.id
_entity.type
_entity.pdbx_description
1 polymer ?
#
loop_
_entity_poly.entity_id
_entity_poly.type
_entity_poly.pdbx_seq_one_letter_code
_entity_poly.pdbx_strand_id
1 'polypeptide(L)' 'MEKRTFRHTHLQNLTCEIVEPTNKGYKVLQTEVFAGRRKPKTITAYYYDADFKEGGLWKEIKAE' A
#
# COMPACT_ATOMS: atom_id res chain seq x y z
N MET A 1 9.27 13.35 -5.78
CA MET A 1 8.49 12.80 -4.64
C MET A 1 9.09 11.45 -4.31
N GLU A 2 9.58 11.26 -3.09
CA GLU A 2 10.01 9.94 -2.64
C GLU A 2 8.83 8.97 -2.71
N LYS A 3 9.04 7.81 -3.31
CA LYS A 3 8.01 6.76 -3.36
C LYS A 3 7.88 6.17 -1.96
N ARG A 4 6.79 6.49 -1.27
CA ARG A 4 6.48 5.92 0.03
C ARG A 4 5.79 4.57 -0.18
N THR A 5 6.40 3.53 0.35
CA THR A 5 5.89 2.17 0.30
C THR A 5 5.35 1.79 1.66
N PHE A 6 4.19 1.15 1.67
CA PHE A 6 3.52 0.70 2.88
C PHE A 6 3.24 -0.80 2.79
N ARG A 7 3.19 -1.45 3.95
CA ARG A 7 2.78 -2.85 4.09
C ARG A 7 1.51 -2.90 4.93
N HIS A 8 0.60 -3.78 4.55
CA HIS A 8 -0.63 -3.98 5.30
C HIS A 8 -0.34 -4.63 6.65
N THR A 9 -0.98 -4.17 7.72
CA THR A 9 -0.73 -4.62 9.10
C THR A 9 -1.05 -6.09 9.31
N HIS A 10 -2.14 -6.57 8.71
CA HIS A 10 -2.60 -7.96 8.86
C HIS A 10 -2.22 -8.86 7.67
N LEU A 11 -1.96 -8.28 6.49
CA LEU A 11 -1.78 -9.01 5.25
C LEU A 11 -0.34 -8.82 4.80
N GLN A 12 0.54 -9.69 5.29
CA GLN A 12 1.98 -9.59 5.06
C GLN A 12 2.37 -9.59 3.58
N ASN A 13 1.55 -10.14 2.71
CA ASN A 13 1.82 -10.20 1.28
C ASN A 13 1.23 -9.04 0.49
N LEU A 14 0.65 -8.06 1.18
CA LEU A 14 0.02 -6.90 0.58
C LEU A 14 0.85 -5.65 0.87
N THR A 15 1.32 -5.01 -0.19
CA THR A 15 2.01 -3.73 -0.13
C THR A 15 1.29 -2.70 -0.98
N CYS A 16 1.50 -1.43 -0.71
CA CYS A 16 1.06 -0.38 -1.61
C CYS A 16 2.07 0.77 -1.72
N GLU A 17 2.13 1.39 -2.89
CA GLU A 17 2.93 2.59 -3.15
C GLU A 17 2.00 3.77 -3.42
N ILE A 18 2.22 4.92 -2.77
CA ILE A 18 1.44 6.13 -3.03
C ILE A 18 1.80 6.69 -4.41
N VAL A 19 0.78 6.85 -5.27
CA VAL A 19 0.91 7.44 -6.60
C VAL A 19 0.61 8.93 -6.55
N GLU A 20 -0.54 9.29 -5.99
CA GLU A 20 -1.02 10.67 -5.91
C GLU A 20 -1.94 10.87 -4.70
N PRO A 21 -1.89 12.03 -4.04
CA PRO A 21 -2.88 12.41 -3.05
C PRO A 21 -4.24 12.70 -3.71
N THR A 22 -5.30 12.48 -2.97
CA THR A 22 -6.69 12.81 -3.35
C THR A 22 -7.31 13.65 -2.23
N ASN A 23 -8.50 14.23 -2.48
CA ASN A 23 -9.18 15.05 -1.47
C ASN A 23 -9.45 14.34 -0.13
N LYS A 24 -9.46 12.99 -0.09
CA LYS A 24 -9.80 12.22 1.12
C LYS A 24 -8.69 11.25 1.56
N GLY A 25 -7.57 11.20 0.86
CA GLY A 25 -6.51 10.21 1.11
C GLY A 25 -5.61 10.03 -0.09
N TYR A 26 -5.41 8.81 -0.56
CA TYR A 26 -4.39 8.48 -1.55
C TYR A 26 -4.87 7.49 -2.60
N LYS A 27 -4.44 7.71 -3.83
CA LYS A 27 -4.43 6.67 -4.86
C LYS A 27 -3.11 5.92 -4.75
N VAL A 28 -3.18 4.60 -4.71
CA VAL A 28 -2.01 3.74 -4.54
C VAL A 28 -1.95 2.66 -5.61
N LEU A 29 -0.75 2.18 -5.89
CA LEU A 29 -0.53 0.90 -6.54
C LEU A 29 -0.40 -0.17 -5.47
N GLN A 30 -1.44 -0.96 -5.30
CA GLN A 30 -1.46 -2.08 -4.37
C GLN A 30 -0.94 -3.33 -5.07
N THR A 31 0.07 -3.95 -4.50
CA THR A 31 0.66 -5.20 -4.98
C THR A 31 0.39 -6.31 -3.98
N GLU A 32 -0.24 -7.38 -4.46
CA GLU A 32 -0.48 -8.60 -3.71
C GLU A 32 0.44 -9.73 -4.22
N VAL A 33 1.20 -10.32 -3.31
CA VAL A 33 2.11 -11.44 -3.59
C VAL A 33 1.44 -12.74 -3.13
N PHE A 34 1.11 -13.61 -4.07
CA PHE A 34 0.54 -14.91 -3.71
C PHE A 34 1.65 -15.90 -3.37
N ALA A 35 1.44 -16.75 -2.36
CA ALA A 35 2.35 -17.87 -2.10
C ALA A 35 2.36 -18.84 -3.30
N GLY A 36 3.55 -19.29 -3.72
CA GLY A 36 3.74 -20.25 -4.80
C GLY A 36 4.15 -19.63 -6.15
N ARG A 37 3.82 -20.31 -7.27
CA ARG A 37 4.20 -19.90 -8.65
C ARG A 37 3.28 -18.85 -9.28
N ARG A 38 2.37 -18.25 -8.51
CA ARG A 38 1.45 -17.22 -9.02
C ARG A 38 2.18 -15.89 -9.13
N LYS A 39 2.03 -15.21 -10.26
CA LYS A 39 2.61 -13.88 -10.45
C LYS A 39 1.97 -12.89 -9.47
N PRO A 40 2.75 -11.95 -8.90
CA PRO A 40 2.20 -10.84 -8.15
C PRO A 40 1.16 -10.09 -8.98
N LYS A 41 0.11 -9.59 -8.32
CA LYS A 41 -0.92 -8.79 -8.96
C LYS A 41 -0.86 -7.37 -8.43
N THR A 42 -0.69 -6.42 -9.33
CA THR A 42 -0.72 -4.99 -9.01
C THR A 42 -2.01 -4.37 -9.53
N ILE A 43 -2.71 -3.62 -8.68
CA ILE A 43 -3.93 -2.90 -9.00
C ILE A 43 -3.86 -1.46 -8.50
N THR A 44 -4.61 -0.58 -9.14
CA THR A 44 -4.87 0.76 -8.60
C THR A 44 -5.96 0.67 -7.54
N ALA A 45 -5.70 1.21 -6.35
CA ALA A 45 -6.66 1.29 -5.24
C ALA A 45 -6.70 2.70 -4.66
N TYR A 46 -7.75 2.98 -3.89
CA TYR A 46 -7.96 4.26 -3.22
C TYR A 46 -8.21 4.02 -1.74
N TYR A 47 -7.45 4.71 -0.90
CA TYR A 47 -7.50 4.58 0.55
C TYR A 47 -7.69 5.96 1.20
N TYR A 48 -8.32 5.99 2.36
CA TYR A 48 -8.45 7.21 3.14
C TYR A 48 -7.14 7.53 3.85
N ASP A 49 -6.94 8.80 4.15
CA ASP A 49 -5.77 9.25 4.93
C ASP A 49 -5.67 8.56 6.30
N ALA A 50 -6.81 8.25 6.91
CA ALA A 50 -6.90 7.51 8.17
C ALA A 50 -6.28 6.10 8.09
N ASP A 51 -6.27 5.46 6.91
CA ASP A 51 -5.72 4.11 6.74
C ASP A 51 -4.19 4.07 6.88
N PHE A 52 -3.50 5.21 6.74
CA PHE A 52 -2.04 5.35 6.83
C PHE A 52 -1.55 5.97 8.14
N LYS A 53 -2.48 6.39 9.01
CA LYS A 53 -2.17 6.99 10.31
C LYS A 53 -1.94 5.92 11.38
N GLU A 54 -1.55 6.36 12.57
CA GLU A 54 -1.40 5.48 13.73
C GLU A 54 -2.69 4.69 14.00
N GLY A 55 -2.58 3.36 14.09
CA GLY A 55 -3.74 2.45 14.21
C GLY A 55 -4.42 2.10 12.88
N GLY A 56 -3.98 2.67 11.76
CA GLY A 56 -4.46 2.36 10.41
C GLY A 56 -4.00 0.99 9.88
N LEU A 57 -4.49 0.65 8.69
CA LEU A 57 -4.21 -0.62 8.00
C LEU A 57 -2.82 -0.67 7.36
N TRP A 58 -2.20 0.48 7.12
CA TRP A 58 -0.95 0.59 6.38
C TRP A 58 0.17 1.13 7.27
N LYS A 59 1.30 0.42 7.29
CA LYS A 59 2.54 0.87 7.96
C LYS A 59 3.61 1.15 6.94
N GLU A 60 4.23 2.31 7.04
CA GLU A 60 5.33 2.71 6.16
C GLU A 60 6.49 1.74 6.36
N ILE A 61 7.01 1.21 5.25
CA ILE A 61 8.23 0.44 5.21
C ILE A 61 9.28 1.29 4.50
N LYS A 62 10.47 1.44 5.09
CA LYS A 62 11.55 2.19 4.43
C LYS A 62 11.83 1.53 3.08
N ALA A 63 11.81 2.33 2.02
CA ALA A 63 12.50 1.97 0.79
C ALA A 63 14.01 1.99 1.13
N GLU A 64 14.65 0.83 1.14
CA GLU A 64 16.12 0.74 1.08
C GLU A 64 16.65 1.38 -0.21
#